data_AF-A0A2M7H7F4-F1
#
_entry.id   AF-A0A2M7H7F4-F1
#
_cell.length_a   1.000
_cell.length_b   1.000
_cell.length_c   1.000
_cell.angle_alpha   90.00
_cell.angle_beta   90.00
_cell.angle_gamma   90.00
#
_symmetry.space_group_name_H-M   'P 1'
#
loop_
_entity.id
_entity.type
_entity.pdbx_description
1 polymer ?
#
loop_
_entity_poly.entity_id
_entity_poly.type
_entity_poly.pdbx_seq_one_letter_code
_entity_poly.pdbx_strand_id
1 'polypeptide(L)'
;LLDLQLLQDELKKRPDEDRDINIVCLDKELAVDPWIDEWNKKHPVNKIKVIELKTDKKYGSFLIHKPAEVKIEVKRIAQNKAVIEIQDFISPTIIERLNIDNKLFKVKIPDFRCMIDTVLIDNNYDGKTFHIIYSDVPERKDDLVKGEYKIEIPDEKAKVALKIIDMLGEEVINVFEL
;
A
#
# COMPACT_ATOMS: atom_id res chain seq x y z
N LEU A 1 3.68 26.30 22.10
CA LEU A 1 4.00 24.88 21.87
C LEU A 1 4.25 24.22 23.23
N LEU A 2 3.22 23.59 23.80
CA LEU A 2 3.26 23.04 25.17
C LEU A 2 4.33 21.95 25.32
N ASP A 3 4.41 21.02 24.36
CA ASP A 3 5.35 19.90 24.42
C ASP A 3 6.82 20.35 24.41
N LEU A 4 7.13 21.40 23.66
CA LEU A 4 8.47 21.99 23.61
C LEU A 4 8.81 22.76 24.90
N GLN A 5 7.80 23.28 25.61
CA GLN A 5 8.00 23.86 26.94
C GLN A 5 8.30 22.77 27.97
N LEU A 6 7.57 21.65 27.92
CA LEU A 6 7.82 20.50 28.79
C LEU A 6 9.23 19.94 28.58
N LEU A 7 9.71 19.90 27.34
CA LEU A 7 11.08 19.52 27.02
C LEU A 7 12.11 20.44 27.70
N GLN A 8 11.94 21.75 27.58
CA GLN A 8 12.83 22.72 28.23
C GLN A 8 12.83 22.57 29.75
N ASP A 9 11.65 22.36 30.35
CA ASP A 9 11.54 22.21 31.79
C ASP A 9 12.16 20.90 32.28
N GLU A 10 12.18 19.85 31.46
CA GLU A 10 12.91 18.63 31.77
C GLU A 10 14.43 18.81 31.66
N LEU A 11 14.93 19.54 30.65
CA LEU A 11 16.35 19.86 30.53
C LEU A 11 16.87 20.69 31.70
N LYS A 12 16.07 21.65 32.20
CA LYS A 12 16.45 22.45 33.39
C LYS A 12 16.68 21.59 34.64
N LYS A 13 16.03 20.42 34.73
CA LYS A 13 16.24 19.47 35.84
C LYS A 13 17.50 18.62 35.66
N ARG A 14 18.14 18.67 34.49
CA ARG A 14 19.30 17.86 34.10
C ARG A 14 20.41 18.77 33.56
N PRO A 15 21.04 19.61 34.40
CA PRO A 15 22.00 20.62 33.95
C PRO A 15 23.26 20.02 33.28
N ASP A 16 23.59 18.76 33.59
CA ASP A 16 24.73 18.05 33.03
C ASP A 16 24.38 17.21 31.77
N GLU A 17 23.13 17.29 31.30
CA GLU A 17 22.70 16.59 30.08
C GLU A 17 23.24 17.31 28.85
N ASP A 18 24.17 16.68 28.14
CA ASP A 18 24.78 17.21 26.91
C ASP A 18 24.31 16.49 25.65
N ARG A 19 23.53 15.42 25.77
CA ARG A 19 23.07 14.63 24.62
C ARG A 19 22.02 15.37 23.81
N ASP A 20 22.06 15.11 22.51
CA ASP A 20 21.00 15.49 21.59
C ASP A 20 19.71 14.72 21.87
N ILE A 21 18.59 15.33 21.52
CA ILE A 21 17.25 14.87 21.85
C ILE A 21 16.57 14.40 20.57
N ASN A 22 16.09 13.16 20.58
CA ASN A 22 15.19 12.66 19.54
C ASN A 22 13.76 12.65 20.08
N ILE A 23 12.87 13.37 19.40
CA ILE A 23 11.43 13.37 19.68
C ILE A 23 10.74 12.55 18.60
N VAL A 24 9.94 11.58 19.01
CA VAL A 24 9.11 10.78 18.11
C VAL A 24 7.66 11.19 18.32
N CYS A 25 6.98 11.59 17.26
CA CYS A 25 5.57 12.00 17.30
C CYS A 25 4.79 11.44 16.10
N LEU A 26 3.46 11.47 16.17
CA LEU A 26 2.60 11.14 15.04
C LEU A 26 2.27 12.35 14.16
N ASP A 27 2.26 13.54 14.75
CA ASP A 27 1.90 14.79 14.11
C ASP A 27 2.63 15.93 14.83
N LYS A 28 2.72 17.10 14.20
CA LYS A 28 3.31 18.30 14.80
C LYS A 28 2.69 19.57 14.22
N GLU A 29 2.57 20.60 15.04
CA GLU A 29 2.16 21.92 14.56
C GLU A 29 3.20 22.49 13.58
N LEU A 30 2.78 23.24 12.56
CA LEU A 30 3.69 23.87 11.58
C LEU A 30 4.74 24.79 12.22
N ALA A 31 4.42 25.36 13.40
CA ALA A 31 5.32 26.22 14.15
C ALA A 31 6.48 25.47 14.85
N VAL A 32 6.44 24.13 14.91
CA VAL A 32 7.48 23.32 15.56
C VAL A 32 8.80 23.40 14.80
N ASP A 33 8.79 23.33 13.47
CA ASP A 33 10.02 23.33 12.67
C ASP A 33 10.83 24.62 12.80
N PRO A 34 10.24 25.83 12.60
CA PRO A 34 10.95 27.08 12.82
C PRO A 34 11.50 27.21 14.25
N TRP A 35 10.74 26.74 15.24
CA TRP A 35 11.15 26.80 16.64
C TRP A 35 12.37 25.92 16.91
N ILE A 36 12.38 24.68 16.39
CA ILE A 36 13.50 23.74 16.54
C ILE A 36 14.74 24.27 15.81
N ASP A 37 14.58 24.84 14.62
CA ASP A 37 15.68 25.45 13.88
C ASP A 37 16.32 26.60 14.67
N GLU A 38 15.52 27.43 15.34
CA GLU A 38 16.01 28.50 16.21
C GLU A 38 16.70 27.95 17.46
N TRP A 39 16.11 26.94 18.11
CA TRP A 39 16.69 26.26 19.26
C TRP A 39 18.08 25.70 18.94
N ASN A 40 18.18 24.91 17.85
CA ASN A 40 19.42 24.23 17.44
C ASN A 40 20.53 25.20 17.01
N LYS A 41 20.20 26.42 16.62
CA LYS A 41 21.19 27.48 16.35
C LYS A 41 21.77 28.09 17.63
N LYS A 42 20.95 28.19 18.69
CA LYS A 42 21.33 28.83 19.96
C LYS A 42 21.99 27.88 20.95
N HIS A 43 21.80 26.57 20.78
CA HIS A 43 22.30 25.57 21.72
C HIS A 43 23.36 24.68 21.05
N PRO A 44 24.60 24.64 21.59
CA PRO A 44 25.66 23.79 21.05
C PRO A 44 25.45 22.29 21.37
N VAL A 45 24.73 22.01 22.46
CA VAL A 45 24.34 20.69 22.96
C VAL A 45 22.82 20.62 23.07
N ASN A 46 22.24 19.43 23.28
CA ASN A 46 20.79 19.23 23.31
C ASN A 46 20.09 19.67 22.01
N LYS A 47 20.69 19.36 20.85
CA LYS A 47 20.01 19.60 19.58
C LYS A 47 18.82 18.68 19.47
N ILE A 48 17.72 19.22 18.98
CA ILE A 48 16.44 18.53 18.85
C ILE A 48 16.30 18.03 17.42
N LYS A 49 16.01 16.74 17.29
CA LYS A 49 15.60 16.10 16.05
C LYS A 49 14.21 15.52 16.25
N VAL A 50 13.30 15.82 15.33
CA VAL A 50 11.95 15.25 15.32
C VAL A 50 11.86 14.16 14.26
N ILE A 51 11.29 13.02 14.64
CA ILE A 51 10.85 11.94 13.77
C ILE A 51 9.32 11.95 13.82
N GLU A 52 8.70 12.53 12.79
CA GLU A 52 7.25 12.54 12.63
C GLU A 52 6.84 11.28 11.86
N LEU A 53 6.27 10.31 12.57
CA LEU A 53 6.00 8.98 12.01
C LEU A 53 5.11 9.00 10.77
N LYS A 54 4.19 9.97 10.62
CA LYS A 54 3.34 10.08 9.42
C LYS A 54 4.07 10.46 8.14
N THR A 55 5.14 11.25 8.26
CA THR A 55 5.77 11.92 7.12
C THR A 55 7.25 11.57 6.97
N ASP A 56 7.85 10.95 7.98
CA ASP A 56 9.26 10.57 7.97
C ASP A 56 9.52 9.55 6.86
N LYS A 57 10.43 9.87 5.94
CA LYS A 57 10.70 9.01 4.78
C LYS A 57 11.30 7.64 5.13
N LYS A 58 11.94 7.53 6.30
CA LYS A 58 12.57 6.30 6.78
C LYS A 58 11.60 5.48 7.64
N TYR A 59 10.78 6.14 8.45
CA TYR A 59 9.94 5.49 9.46
C TYR A 59 8.44 5.56 9.16
N GLY A 60 8.02 6.35 8.18
CA GLY A 60 6.63 6.67 7.86
C GLY A 60 6.21 6.36 6.43
N SER A 61 7.11 5.83 5.60
CA SER A 61 6.82 5.53 4.20
C SER A 61 5.62 4.59 4.02
N PHE A 62 5.41 3.66 4.96
CA PHE A 62 4.27 2.72 4.95
C PHE A 62 2.90 3.37 5.20
N LEU A 63 2.87 4.65 5.61
CA LEU A 63 1.64 5.41 5.77
C LEU A 63 1.24 6.13 4.48
N ILE A 64 2.15 6.21 3.49
CA ILE A 64 1.85 6.72 2.16
C ILE A 64 1.24 5.58 1.35
N HIS A 65 -0.08 5.52 1.31
CA HIS A 65 -0.79 4.51 0.52
C HIS A 65 -0.44 4.64 -0.96
N LYS A 66 -0.05 3.51 -1.56
CA LYS A 66 0.10 3.34 -3.00
C LYS A 66 -0.79 2.18 -3.42
N PRO A 67 -1.68 2.38 -4.41
CA PRO A 67 -2.60 1.32 -4.83
C PRO A 67 -1.83 0.14 -5.44
N ALA A 68 -2.42 -1.05 -5.36
CA ALA A 68 -1.91 -2.21 -6.07
C ALA A 68 -1.92 -1.98 -7.59
N GLU A 69 -0.90 -2.48 -8.26
CA GLU A 69 -0.74 -2.42 -9.71
C GLU A 69 -0.96 -3.81 -10.30
N VAL A 70 -1.72 -3.90 -11.39
CA VAL A 70 -2.01 -5.16 -12.06
C VAL A 70 -1.86 -5.01 -13.57
N LYS A 71 -1.24 -6.02 -14.18
CA LYS A 71 -1.19 -6.19 -15.63
C LYS A 71 -2.14 -7.31 -16.04
N ILE A 72 -3.18 -6.95 -16.77
CA ILE A 72 -4.24 -7.88 -17.17
C ILE A 72 -4.35 -7.85 -18.70
N GLU A 73 -4.54 -9.02 -19.29
CA GLU A 73 -4.94 -9.17 -20.69
C GLU A 73 -6.34 -9.80 -20.75
N VAL A 74 -7.24 -9.20 -21.54
CA VAL A 74 -8.59 -9.71 -21.75
C VAL A 74 -8.82 -9.91 -23.24
N LYS A 75 -9.28 -11.11 -23.63
CA LYS A 75 -9.52 -11.49 -25.02
C LYS A 75 -10.89 -12.14 -25.17
N ARG A 76 -11.72 -11.62 -26.07
CA ARG A 76 -12.92 -12.32 -26.54
C ARG A 76 -12.47 -13.49 -27.43
N ILE A 77 -12.83 -14.71 -27.06
CA ILE A 77 -12.43 -15.95 -27.76
C ILE A 77 -13.56 -16.59 -28.57
N ALA A 78 -14.82 -16.24 -28.26
CA ALA A 78 -16.00 -16.61 -29.04
C ALA A 78 -17.07 -15.52 -28.87
N GLN A 79 -18.18 -15.63 -29.60
CA GLN A 79 -19.29 -14.67 -29.51
C GLN A 79 -19.74 -14.42 -28.07
N ASN A 80 -19.85 -15.49 -27.26
CA ASN A 80 -20.31 -15.44 -25.87
C ASN A 80 -19.22 -15.79 -24.83
N LYS A 81 -17.92 -15.75 -25.18
CA LYS A 81 -16.84 -16.15 -24.26
C LYS A 81 -15.61 -15.25 -24.32
N ALA A 82 -15.02 -15.02 -23.15
CA ALA A 82 -13.74 -14.34 -23.01
C ALA A 82 -12.77 -15.11 -22.10
N VAL A 83 -11.49 -14.81 -22.27
CA VAL A 83 -10.39 -15.20 -21.38
C VAL A 83 -9.84 -13.94 -20.72
N ILE A 84 -9.63 -14.01 -19.41
CA ILE A 84 -8.92 -13.01 -18.61
C ILE A 84 -7.64 -13.67 -18.12
N GLU A 85 -6.50 -13.05 -18.37
CA GLU A 85 -5.19 -13.48 -17.88
C GLU A 85 -4.56 -12.36 -17.04
N ILE A 86 -4.26 -12.66 -15.78
CA ILE A 86 -3.44 -11.81 -14.92
C ILE A 86 -1.98 -12.14 -15.23
N GLN A 87 -1.28 -11.21 -15.85
CA GLN A 87 0.11 -11.39 -16.27
C GLN A 87 1.11 -11.00 -15.18
N ASP A 88 0.74 -10.02 -14.35
CA ASP A 88 1.54 -9.56 -13.22
C ASP A 88 0.65 -8.84 -12.22
N PHE A 89 1.05 -8.84 -10.95
CA PHE A 89 0.39 -8.13 -9.86
C PHE A 89 1.45 -7.67 -8.88
N ILE A 90 1.34 -6.45 -8.37
CA ILE A 90 2.27 -5.87 -7.40
C ILE A 90 1.44 -5.16 -6.33
N SER A 91 1.60 -5.57 -5.07
CA SER A 91 1.09 -4.83 -3.90
C SER A 91 2.24 -4.06 -3.24
N PRO A 92 2.29 -2.73 -3.40
CA PRO A 92 3.29 -1.90 -2.72
C PRO A 92 3.26 -2.06 -1.20
N THR A 93 2.07 -2.21 -0.61
CA THR A 93 1.87 -2.35 0.83
C THR A 93 2.47 -3.64 1.37
N ILE A 94 2.33 -4.76 0.65
CA ILE A 94 3.00 -6.02 1.01
C ILE A 94 4.52 -5.86 0.94
N ILE A 95 5.06 -5.26 -0.11
CA ILE A 95 6.50 -5.05 -0.32
C ILE A 95 7.09 -4.21 0.82
N GLU A 96 6.44 -3.10 1.14
CA GLU A 96 6.88 -2.19 2.20
C GLU A 96 6.86 -2.87 3.58
N ARG A 97 5.81 -3.64 3.90
CA ARG A 97 5.73 -4.37 5.18
C ARG A 97 6.72 -5.50 5.32
N LEU A 98 7.01 -6.23 4.24
CA LEU A 98 8.02 -7.28 4.23
C LEU A 98 9.45 -6.73 4.18
N ASN A 99 9.60 -5.40 4.05
CA ASN A 99 10.89 -4.70 3.93
C ASN A 99 11.79 -5.35 2.87
N ILE A 100 11.20 -5.66 1.72
CA ILE A 100 11.91 -6.31 0.62
C ILE A 100 12.60 -5.23 -0.21
N ASP A 101 13.92 -5.31 -0.33
CA ASP A 101 14.64 -4.52 -1.33
C ASP A 101 14.08 -4.88 -2.72
N ASN A 102 13.71 -3.86 -3.52
CA ASN A 102 13.21 -4.02 -4.88
C ASN A 102 14.10 -4.94 -5.74
N LYS A 103 15.41 -5.00 -5.48
CA LYS A 103 16.35 -5.91 -6.18
C LYS A 103 16.15 -7.38 -5.84
N LEU A 104 15.64 -7.69 -4.64
CA LEU A 104 15.39 -9.05 -4.14
C LEU A 104 13.92 -9.46 -4.24
N PHE A 105 13.05 -8.58 -4.74
CA PHE A 105 11.61 -8.80 -4.86
C PHE A 105 11.28 -10.13 -5.55
N LYS A 106 11.81 -10.36 -6.75
CA LYS A 106 11.57 -11.60 -7.51
C LYS A 106 12.16 -12.86 -6.89
N VAL A 107 13.15 -12.73 -5.99
CA VAL A 107 13.72 -13.88 -5.27
C VAL A 107 12.81 -14.29 -4.12
N LYS A 108 12.20 -13.32 -3.42
CA LYS A 108 11.29 -13.57 -2.30
C LYS A 108 9.87 -13.89 -2.75
N ILE A 109 9.43 -13.33 -3.87
CA ILE A 109 8.10 -13.52 -4.45
C ILE A 109 8.30 -13.97 -5.91
N PRO A 110 8.50 -15.28 -6.12
CA PRO A 110 8.75 -15.83 -7.46
C PRO A 110 7.48 -15.89 -8.32
N ASP A 111 6.31 -15.92 -7.68
CA ASP A 111 5.00 -15.95 -8.31
C ASP A 111 4.16 -14.79 -7.76
N PHE A 112 3.65 -13.93 -8.65
CA PHE A 112 2.86 -12.76 -8.24
C PHE A 112 1.59 -13.17 -7.49
N ARG A 113 1.07 -14.38 -7.74
CA ARG A 113 -0.15 -14.89 -7.14
C ARG A 113 -0.02 -15.08 -5.64
N CYS A 114 1.19 -15.18 -5.11
CA CYS A 114 1.45 -15.18 -3.67
C CYS A 114 1.01 -13.89 -2.96
N MET A 115 0.77 -12.80 -3.71
CA MET A 115 0.28 -11.54 -3.16
C MET A 115 -1.24 -11.39 -3.27
N ILE A 116 -1.93 -12.29 -3.99
CA ILE A 116 -3.37 -12.20 -4.24
C ILE A 116 -4.09 -13.16 -3.30
N ASP A 117 -5.04 -12.64 -2.53
CA ASP A 117 -5.95 -13.44 -1.70
C ASP A 117 -7.15 -13.92 -2.52
N THR A 118 -7.78 -13.01 -3.25
CA THR A 118 -9.05 -13.30 -3.93
C THR A 118 -9.13 -12.61 -5.30
N VAL A 119 -9.69 -13.31 -6.29
CA VAL A 119 -10.07 -12.74 -7.59
C VAL A 119 -11.57 -12.87 -7.82
N LEU A 120 -12.25 -11.76 -8.09
CA LEU A 120 -13.68 -11.71 -8.37
C LEU A 120 -13.91 -11.14 -9.77
N ILE A 121 -14.87 -11.70 -10.50
CA ILE A 121 -15.21 -11.24 -11.86
C ILE A 121 -16.70 -10.91 -11.95
N ASP A 122 -16.98 -9.77 -12.58
CA ASP A 122 -18.27 -9.41 -13.14
C ASP A 122 -18.14 -9.41 -14.68
N ASN A 123 -18.96 -10.20 -15.37
CA ASN A 123 -18.88 -10.36 -16.82
C ASN A 123 -19.72 -9.35 -17.61
N ASN A 124 -20.56 -8.53 -16.94
CA ASN A 124 -21.40 -7.52 -17.56
C ASN A 124 -21.66 -6.34 -16.61
N TYR A 125 -20.57 -5.72 -16.17
CA TYR A 125 -20.56 -4.66 -15.19
C TYR A 125 -21.29 -3.40 -15.69
N ASP A 126 -22.33 -3.00 -14.98
CA ASP A 126 -23.19 -1.85 -15.32
C ASP A 126 -22.57 -0.48 -14.98
N GLY A 127 -21.39 -0.47 -14.36
CA GLY A 127 -20.71 0.74 -13.88
C GLY A 127 -21.18 1.24 -12.51
N LYS A 128 -22.12 0.55 -11.85
CA LYS A 128 -22.70 0.93 -10.56
C LYS A 128 -22.49 -0.13 -9.50
N THR A 129 -22.86 -1.38 -9.79
CA THR A 129 -22.84 -2.48 -8.83
C THR A 129 -22.02 -3.63 -9.40
N PHE A 130 -21.02 -4.06 -8.64
CA PHE A 130 -20.19 -5.20 -9.01
C PHE A 130 -20.94 -6.50 -8.66
N HIS A 131 -21.37 -7.25 -9.68
CA HIS A 131 -22.05 -8.53 -9.52
C HIS A 131 -21.06 -9.67 -9.70
N ILE A 132 -20.76 -10.37 -8.60
CA ILE A 132 -19.81 -11.48 -8.60
C ILE A 132 -20.43 -12.67 -9.34
N ILE A 133 -19.93 -12.97 -10.54
CA ILE A 133 -20.30 -14.19 -11.29
C ILE A 133 -19.24 -15.28 -11.17
N TYR A 134 -18.02 -14.91 -10.76
CA TYR A 134 -16.92 -15.82 -10.52
C TYR A 134 -16.13 -15.35 -9.31
N SER A 135 -15.71 -16.30 -8.48
CA SER A 135 -14.89 -16.08 -7.30
C SER A 135 -13.79 -17.13 -7.25
N ASP A 136 -12.55 -16.69 -7.24
CA ASP A 136 -11.37 -17.53 -7.03
C ASP A 136 -10.75 -17.19 -5.68
N VAL A 137 -10.89 -18.11 -4.73
CA VAL A 137 -10.31 -18.03 -3.38
C VAL A 137 -9.53 -19.33 -3.18
N PRO A 138 -8.22 -19.29 -2.89
CA PRO A 138 -7.45 -20.49 -2.60
C PRO A 138 -8.09 -21.31 -1.46
N GLU A 139 -8.30 -22.62 -1.68
CA GLU A 139 -8.96 -23.48 -0.70
C GLU A 139 -8.08 -23.79 0.51
N ARG A 140 -6.76 -23.79 0.32
CA ARG A 140 -5.75 -24.06 1.35
C ARG A 140 -4.70 -22.96 1.39
N LYS A 141 -4.00 -22.89 2.53
CA LYS A 141 -2.95 -21.90 2.79
C LYS A 141 -1.84 -21.84 1.72
N ASP A 142 -1.49 -22.97 1.14
CA ASP A 142 -0.40 -23.07 0.16
C ASP A 142 -0.89 -23.06 -1.29
N ASP A 143 -2.21 -22.97 -1.49
CA ASP A 143 -2.81 -22.85 -2.81
C ASP A 143 -2.73 -21.39 -3.29
N LEU A 144 -2.75 -21.22 -4.61
CA LEU A 144 -2.74 -19.91 -5.27
C LEU A 144 -3.97 -19.78 -6.15
N VAL A 145 -4.36 -18.54 -6.43
CA VAL A 145 -5.37 -18.27 -7.46
C VAL A 145 -4.92 -18.81 -8.83
N LYS A 146 -5.85 -19.03 -9.74
CA LYS A 146 -5.57 -19.61 -11.06
C LYS A 146 -4.77 -18.64 -11.93
N GLY A 147 -5.16 -17.36 -11.92
CA GLY A 147 -4.54 -16.31 -12.74
C GLY A 147 -5.06 -16.25 -14.19
N GLU A 148 -5.65 -17.33 -14.70
CA GLU A 148 -6.38 -17.34 -15.98
C GLU A 148 -7.83 -17.82 -15.78
N TYR A 149 -8.78 -17.09 -16.37
CA TYR A 149 -10.21 -17.36 -16.22
C TYR A 149 -10.92 -17.32 -17.55
N LYS A 150 -11.71 -18.36 -17.83
CA LYS A 150 -12.66 -18.41 -18.95
C LYS A 150 -14.04 -18.04 -18.43
N ILE A 151 -14.63 -17.00 -18.99
CA ILE A 151 -15.94 -16.49 -18.59
C ILE A 151 -16.89 -16.45 -19.79
N GLU A 152 -18.17 -16.62 -19.48
CA GLU A 152 -19.24 -16.31 -20.42
C GLU A 152 -19.47 -14.80 -20.41
N ILE A 153 -19.72 -14.21 -21.56
CA ILE A 153 -20.02 -12.79 -21.71
C ILE A 153 -21.20 -12.62 -22.68
N PRO A 154 -21.96 -11.52 -22.59
CA PRO A 154 -22.96 -11.18 -23.59
C PRO A 154 -22.40 -11.21 -25.03
N ASP A 155 -23.27 -11.56 -25.97
CA ASP A 155 -22.98 -11.54 -27.41
C ASP A 155 -22.68 -10.13 -27.94
N GLU A 156 -23.26 -9.13 -27.27
CA GLU A 156 -23.05 -7.72 -27.54
C GLU A 156 -21.83 -7.16 -26.81
N LYS A 157 -21.63 -5.85 -26.91
CA LYS A 157 -20.56 -5.16 -26.19
C LYS A 157 -20.73 -5.39 -24.69
N ALA A 158 -19.71 -5.94 -24.06
CA ALA A 158 -19.73 -6.30 -22.65
C ALA A 158 -18.68 -5.50 -21.88
N LYS A 159 -19.02 -5.10 -20.66
CA LYS A 159 -18.05 -4.55 -19.71
C LYS A 159 -17.67 -5.63 -18.72
N VAL A 160 -16.44 -6.09 -18.78
CA VAL A 160 -15.92 -7.08 -17.83
C VAL A 160 -15.15 -6.34 -16.75
N ALA A 161 -15.53 -6.53 -15.50
CA ALA A 161 -14.80 -5.98 -14.36
C ALA A 161 -14.11 -7.09 -13.58
N LEU A 162 -12.81 -6.90 -13.32
CA LEU A 162 -12.01 -7.76 -12.47
C LEU A 162 -11.71 -7.02 -11.19
N LYS A 163 -12.06 -7.59 -10.04
CA LYS A 163 -11.66 -7.12 -8.72
C LYS A 163 -10.64 -8.10 -8.15
N ILE A 164 -9.48 -7.59 -7.75
CA ILE A 164 -8.44 -8.37 -7.09
C ILE A 164 -8.25 -7.81 -5.68
N ILE A 165 -8.20 -8.72 -4.70
CA ILE A 165 -7.96 -8.41 -3.29
C ILE A 165 -6.62 -9.03 -2.91
N ASP A 166 -5.71 -8.24 -2.35
CA ASP A 166 -4.40 -8.70 -1.92
C ASP A 166 -4.45 -9.36 -0.52
N MET A 167 -3.35 -9.99 -0.11
CA MET A 167 -3.23 -10.67 1.20
C MET A 167 -3.40 -9.75 2.42
N LEU A 168 -3.40 -8.42 2.24
CA LEU A 168 -3.62 -7.42 3.29
C LEU A 168 -5.02 -6.78 3.20
N GLY A 169 -5.85 -7.21 2.25
CA GLY A 169 -7.20 -6.71 2.03
C GLY A 169 -7.27 -5.45 1.15
N GLU A 170 -6.19 -5.05 0.49
CA GLU A 170 -6.25 -3.95 -0.48
C GLU A 170 -6.95 -4.41 -1.76
N GLU A 171 -7.86 -3.59 -2.27
CA GLU A 171 -8.66 -3.90 -3.46
C GLU A 171 -8.22 -3.05 -4.66
N VAL A 172 -8.17 -3.68 -5.84
CA VAL A 172 -8.07 -2.99 -7.13
C VAL A 172 -9.15 -3.51 -8.07
N ILE A 173 -9.78 -2.59 -8.82
CA ILE A 173 -10.81 -2.92 -9.83
C ILE A 173 -10.36 -2.40 -11.19
N ASN A 174 -10.38 -3.28 -12.20
CA ASN A 174 -10.11 -2.95 -13.58
C ASN A 174 -11.30 -3.32 -14.45
N VAL A 175 -11.72 -2.41 -15.32
CA VAL A 175 -12.87 -2.59 -16.22
C VAL A 175 -12.38 -2.60 -17.66
N PHE A 176 -12.86 -3.56 -18.44
CA PHE A 176 -12.50 -3.78 -19.83
C PHE A 176 -13.76 -3.80 -20.70
N GLU A 177 -13.72 -3.14 -21.85
CA GLU A 177 -14.79 -3.21 -22.85
C GLU A 177 -14.42 -4.25 -23.91
N LEU A 178 -15.32 -5.21 -24.16
CA LEU A 178 -15.16 -6.33 -25.11
C LEU A 178 -16.25 -6.38 -26.17
#